data_AF-A0A529HKP8-F1
#
_entry.id   AF-A0A529HKP8-F1
#
_cell.length_a   1.000
_cell.length_b   1.000
_cell.length_c   1.000
_cell.angle_alpha   90.00
_cell.angle_beta   90.00
_cell.angle_gamma   90.00
#
_symmetry.space_group_name_H-M   'P 1'
#
loop_
_entity.id
_entity.type
_entity.pdbx_description
1 polymer ?
#
loop_
_entity_poly.entity_id
_entity_poly.type
_entity_poly.pdbx_seq_one_letter_code
_entity_poly.pdbx_strand_id
1 'polypeptide(L)'
;MSKRLAVALLLPLALFGVSPASAEVKASAVIQRAIDGFIRPAYASLHDHAGSLTKAMRTLCNAPSQGSLEAARVEFSATVEAWSSAEIIAFGPIRENNRLERMLYWPDRKGIGLKQVQAALAGKDPTATDPAQLADKSVAMQGLGALEFVLYG
;
A
#
# COMPACT_ATOMS: atom_id res chain seq x y z
N MET A 1 58.71 55.56 14.73
CA MET A 1 58.67 54.08 14.81
C MET A 1 57.71 53.68 15.93
N SER A 2 57.02 52.52 15.83
CA SER A 2 56.08 51.95 16.82
C SER A 2 54.58 52.34 16.81
N LYS A 3 53.90 52.34 15.64
CA LYS A 3 52.41 52.26 15.61
C LYS A 3 51.83 51.32 14.56
N ARG A 4 52.61 50.42 13.96
CA ARG A 4 52.14 49.51 12.88
C ARG A 4 52.15 48.02 13.23
N LEU A 5 52.37 47.66 14.49
CA LEU A 5 52.32 46.28 14.98
C LEU A 5 51.25 46.14 16.08
N ALA A 6 49.98 46.23 15.72
CA ALA A 6 48.90 45.87 16.65
C ALA A 6 47.66 45.27 15.98
N VAL A 7 47.56 45.28 14.65
CA VAL A 7 46.34 44.87 13.94
C VAL A 7 46.39 43.42 13.42
N ALA A 8 47.56 42.76 13.48
CA ALA A 8 47.74 41.48 12.79
C ALA A 8 47.36 40.21 13.60
N LEU A 9 46.71 40.32 14.77
CA LEU A 9 46.47 39.13 15.62
C LEU A 9 45.04 38.94 16.15
N LEU A 10 44.02 39.52 15.51
CA LEU A 10 42.62 39.31 15.92
C LEU A 10 41.77 38.51 14.91
N LEU A 11 42.33 38.10 13.77
CA LEU A 11 41.58 37.36 12.75
C LEU A 11 41.54 35.81 12.83
N PRO A 12 42.35 35.06 13.61
CA PRO A 12 42.18 33.61 13.64
C PRO A 12 41.11 33.11 14.60
N LEU A 13 40.54 33.95 15.48
CA LEU A 13 39.63 33.47 16.54
C LEU A 13 38.14 33.44 16.14
N ALA A 14 37.77 34.02 14.99
CA ALA A 14 36.37 34.03 14.54
C ALA A 14 35.90 32.71 13.90
N LEU A 15 36.80 31.74 13.69
CA LEU A 15 36.48 30.47 13.02
C LEU A 15 36.16 29.30 13.97
N PHE A 16 36.29 29.47 15.29
CA PHE A 16 36.03 28.39 16.27
C PHE A 16 34.62 28.43 16.89
N GLY A 17 33.76 29.38 16.50
CA GLY A 17 32.43 29.59 17.11
C GLY A 17 31.23 29.07 16.33
N VAL A 18 31.41 28.52 15.11
CA VAL A 18 30.29 27.94 14.37
C VAL A 18 30.05 26.52 14.88
N SER A 19 29.34 26.41 16.00
CA SER A 19 28.65 25.15 16.29
C SER A 19 27.66 24.90 15.16
N PRO A 20 27.67 23.73 14.49
CA PRO A 20 26.59 23.41 13.56
C PRO A 20 25.29 23.52 14.35
N ALA A 21 24.38 24.38 13.88
CA ALA A 21 23.05 24.42 14.45
C ALA A 21 22.45 23.02 14.28
N SER A 22 22.36 22.28 15.37
CA SER A 22 21.56 21.06 15.41
C SER A 22 20.11 21.49 15.22
N ALA A 23 19.65 21.49 13.97
CA ALA A 23 18.23 21.54 13.67
C ALA A 23 17.67 20.18 14.11
N GLU A 24 17.43 20.03 15.41
CA GLU A 24 16.88 18.80 15.97
C GLU A 24 15.45 18.64 15.44
N VAL A 25 15.30 17.82 14.40
CA VAL A 25 13.99 17.48 13.87
C VAL A 25 13.31 16.58 14.90
N LYS A 26 12.33 17.13 15.61
CA LYS A 26 11.51 16.36 16.55
C LYS A 26 10.92 15.15 15.83
N ALA A 27 11.09 13.96 16.40
CA ALA A 27 10.53 12.73 15.86
C ALA A 27 9.03 12.84 15.59
N SER A 28 8.28 13.53 16.45
CA SER A 28 6.85 13.80 16.26
C SER A 28 6.53 14.54 14.96
N ALA A 29 7.38 15.47 14.52
CA ALA A 29 7.18 16.20 13.27
C ALA A 29 7.42 15.30 12.04
N VAL A 30 8.38 14.38 12.12
CA VAL A 30 8.60 13.37 11.06
C VAL A 30 7.42 12.42 10.98
N ILE A 31 6.97 11.90 12.13
CA ILE A 31 5.85 10.98 12.23
C ILE A 31 4.57 11.63 11.70
N GLN A 32 4.29 12.89 12.08
CA GLN A 32 3.09 13.59 11.60
C GLN A 32 3.11 13.77 10.07
N ARG A 33 4.27 14.12 9.49
CA ARG A 33 4.43 14.20 8.02
C ARG A 33 4.25 12.85 7.34
N ALA A 34 4.73 11.76 7.93
CA ALA A 34 4.51 10.42 7.39
C ALA A 34 3.02 10.03 7.44
N ILE A 35 2.32 10.37 8.53
CA ILE A 35 0.89 10.10 8.68
C ILE A 35 0.07 10.86 7.63
N ASP A 36 0.24 12.17 7.57
CA ASP A 36 -0.60 13.06 6.75
C ASP A 36 -0.18 13.09 5.28
N GLY A 37 1.12 12.94 5.01
CA GLY A 37 1.70 13.03 3.67
C GLY A 37 1.84 11.69 2.94
N PHE A 38 1.71 10.55 3.65
CA PHE A 38 1.87 9.23 3.02
C PHE A 38 0.83 8.20 3.49
N ILE A 39 0.76 7.89 4.78
CA ILE A 39 -0.05 6.77 5.30
C ILE A 39 -1.55 6.96 4.99
N ARG A 40 -2.14 8.11 5.38
CA ARG A 40 -3.56 8.36 5.10
C ARG A 40 -3.83 8.49 3.59
N PRO A 41 -3.03 9.26 2.80
CA PRO A 41 -3.23 9.34 1.35
C PRO A 41 -3.12 7.98 0.64
N ALA A 42 -2.17 7.12 1.02
CA ALA A 42 -2.01 5.81 0.39
C ALA A 42 -3.25 4.92 0.60
N TYR A 43 -3.78 4.86 1.83
CA TYR A 43 -5.02 4.12 2.10
C TYR A 43 -6.26 4.77 1.49
N ALA A 44 -6.32 6.10 1.37
CA ALA A 44 -7.41 6.78 0.68
C ALA A 44 -7.43 6.43 -0.82
N SER A 45 -6.27 6.49 -1.48
CA SER A 45 -6.12 6.06 -2.88
C SER A 45 -6.54 4.59 -3.08
N LEU A 46 -6.05 3.69 -2.21
CA LEU A 46 -6.45 2.29 -2.24
C LEU A 46 -7.96 2.10 -2.06
N HIS A 47 -8.59 2.85 -1.16
CA HIS A 47 -10.04 2.81 -0.94
C HIS A 47 -10.81 3.23 -2.20
N ASP A 48 -10.40 4.33 -2.82
CA ASP A 48 -11.05 4.87 -4.03
C ASP A 48 -10.95 3.89 -5.20
N HIS A 49 -9.76 3.34 -5.45
CA HIS A 49 -9.55 2.35 -6.52
C HIS A 49 -10.28 1.03 -6.25
N ALA A 50 -10.29 0.54 -5.00
CA ALA A 50 -11.10 -0.63 -4.64
C ALA A 50 -12.61 -0.39 -4.85
N GLY A 51 -13.08 0.83 -4.61
CA GLY A 51 -14.45 1.25 -4.90
C GLY A 51 -14.77 1.26 -6.39
N SER A 52 -13.86 1.77 -7.23
CA SER A 52 -13.99 1.75 -8.69
C SER A 52 -13.96 0.33 -9.26
N LEU A 53 -13.03 -0.50 -8.78
CA LEU A 53 -12.95 -1.92 -9.13
C LEU A 53 -14.25 -2.67 -8.77
N THR A 54 -14.82 -2.41 -7.59
CA THR A 54 -16.11 -2.99 -7.20
C THR A 54 -17.22 -2.63 -8.19
N LYS A 55 -17.26 -1.38 -8.67
CA LYS A 55 -18.24 -0.94 -9.68
C LYS A 55 -17.99 -1.63 -11.02
N ALA A 56 -16.74 -1.69 -11.48
CA ALA A 56 -16.39 -2.34 -12.75
C ALA A 56 -16.71 -3.84 -12.74
N MET A 57 -16.42 -4.54 -11.64
CA MET A 57 -16.80 -5.95 -11.46
C MET A 57 -18.31 -6.15 -11.49
N ARG A 58 -19.10 -5.28 -10.86
CA ARG A 58 -20.58 -5.35 -10.93
C ARG A 58 -21.09 -5.16 -12.35
N THR A 59 -20.52 -4.20 -13.09
CA THR A 59 -20.86 -4.00 -14.51
C THR A 59 -20.54 -5.24 -15.33
N LEU A 60 -19.35 -5.82 -15.16
CA LEU A 60 -18.94 -7.06 -15.82
C LEU A 60 -19.89 -8.23 -15.50
N CYS A 61 -20.25 -8.43 -14.23
CA CYS A 61 -21.14 -9.52 -13.83
C CYS A 61 -22.57 -9.34 -14.36
N ASN A 62 -23.08 -8.11 -14.45
CA ASN A 62 -24.44 -7.83 -14.89
C ASN A 62 -24.61 -7.92 -16.42
N ALA A 63 -23.61 -7.46 -17.18
CA ALA A 63 -23.64 -7.47 -18.64
C ALA A 63 -22.26 -7.84 -19.23
N PRO A 64 -21.89 -9.13 -19.22
CA PRO A 64 -20.58 -9.58 -19.65
C PRO A 64 -20.30 -9.24 -21.12
N SER A 65 -19.17 -8.58 -21.36
CA SER A 65 -18.65 -8.25 -22.69
C SER A 65 -17.12 -8.09 -22.62
N GLN A 66 -16.45 -8.10 -23.78
CA GLN A 66 -15.02 -7.81 -23.82
C GLN A 66 -14.71 -6.42 -23.26
N GLY A 67 -15.54 -5.41 -23.58
CA GLY A 67 -15.35 -4.05 -23.09
C GLY A 67 -15.47 -3.93 -21.57
N SER A 68 -16.46 -4.58 -20.96
CA SER A 68 -16.61 -4.60 -19.50
C SER A 68 -15.52 -5.40 -18.80
N LEU A 69 -14.99 -6.45 -19.45
CA LEU A 69 -13.87 -7.23 -18.93
C LEU A 69 -12.59 -6.39 -18.90
N GLU A 70 -12.28 -5.69 -20.00
CA GLU A 70 -11.14 -4.78 -20.06
C GLU A 70 -11.27 -3.63 -19.06
N ALA A 71 -12.47 -3.08 -18.87
CA ALA A 71 -12.71 -2.07 -17.85
C ALA A 71 -12.42 -2.60 -16.43
N ALA A 72 -12.85 -3.82 -16.11
CA ALA A 72 -12.55 -4.44 -14.81
C ALA A 72 -11.05 -4.71 -14.62
N ARG A 73 -10.35 -5.13 -15.68
CA ARG A 73 -8.89 -5.33 -15.68
C ARG A 73 -8.13 -4.03 -15.46
N VAL A 74 -8.54 -2.93 -16.08
CA VAL A 74 -7.94 -1.60 -15.87
C VAL A 74 -8.07 -1.16 -14.40
N GLU A 75 -9.25 -1.28 -13.81
CA GLU A 75 -9.46 -0.93 -12.40
C GLU A 75 -8.75 -1.89 -11.44
N PHE A 76 -8.58 -3.15 -11.83
CA PHE A 76 -7.80 -4.12 -11.07
C PHE A 76 -6.33 -3.70 -11.01
N SER A 77 -5.73 -3.37 -12.16
CA SER A 77 -4.34 -2.87 -12.22
C SER A 77 -4.16 -1.61 -11.38
N ALA A 78 -5.07 -0.64 -11.46
CA ALA A 78 -5.00 0.58 -10.66
C ALA A 78 -5.10 0.28 -9.14
N THR A 79 -5.91 -0.71 -8.75
CA THR A 79 -6.00 -1.15 -7.36
C THR A 79 -4.70 -1.83 -6.89
N VAL A 80 -4.07 -2.65 -7.73
CA VAL A 80 -2.77 -3.27 -7.45
C VAL A 80 -1.69 -2.20 -7.28
N GLU A 81 -1.64 -1.18 -8.14
CA GLU A 81 -0.70 -0.06 -8.02
C GLU A 81 -0.89 0.73 -6.71
N ALA A 82 -2.14 1.00 -6.34
CA ALA A 82 -2.47 1.66 -5.07
C ALA A 82 -2.07 0.79 -3.87
N TRP A 83 -2.28 -0.53 -3.95
CA TRP A 83 -1.85 -1.48 -2.93
C TRP A 83 -0.32 -1.51 -2.80
N SER A 84 0.42 -1.59 -3.90
CA SER A 84 1.89 -1.57 -3.90
C SER A 84 2.48 -0.31 -3.27
N SER A 85 1.75 0.81 -3.32
CA SER A 85 2.14 2.02 -2.58
C SER A 85 1.89 1.88 -1.07
N ALA A 86 0.77 1.26 -0.68
CA ALA A 86 0.37 1.11 0.72
C ALA A 86 1.03 -0.07 1.45
N GLU A 87 1.48 -1.11 0.75
CA GLU A 87 1.89 -2.39 1.34
C GLU A 87 3.14 -2.31 2.24
N ILE A 88 3.96 -1.26 2.06
CA ILE A 88 5.09 -0.96 2.96
C ILE A 88 4.62 -0.68 4.40
N ILE A 89 3.35 -0.27 4.58
CA ILE A 89 2.74 -0.04 5.87
C ILE A 89 2.33 -1.40 6.43
N ALA A 90 3.28 -2.07 7.09
CA ALA A 90 3.09 -3.41 7.66
C ALA A 90 2.90 -3.37 9.20
N PHE A 91 2.29 -2.32 9.73
CA PHE A 91 2.04 -2.15 11.16
C PHE A 91 0.69 -1.47 11.42
N GLY A 92 0.18 -1.58 12.65
CA GLY A 92 -1.09 -0.98 13.04
C GLY A 92 -2.31 -1.75 12.51
N PRO A 93 -3.41 -1.07 12.12
CA PRO A 93 -4.69 -1.70 11.81
C PRO A 93 -4.64 -2.77 10.70
N ILE A 94 -3.69 -2.68 9.77
CA ILE A 94 -3.51 -3.65 8.68
C ILE A 94 -3.01 -5.03 9.17
N ARG A 95 -2.48 -5.12 10.39
CA ARG A 95 -2.05 -6.39 11.01
C ARG A 95 -3.16 -7.11 11.74
N GLU A 96 -4.26 -6.42 12.05
CA GLU A 96 -5.40 -7.02 12.71
C GLU A 96 -6.10 -8.00 11.78
N ASN A 97 -6.52 -9.15 12.31
CA ASN A 97 -7.31 -10.14 11.59
C ASN A 97 -6.73 -10.50 10.20
N ASN A 98 -5.40 -10.59 10.08
CA ASN A 98 -4.70 -10.91 8.84
C ASN A 98 -5.08 -10.00 7.65
N ARG A 99 -5.45 -8.73 7.86
CA ARG A 99 -5.88 -7.83 6.77
C ARG A 99 -4.80 -7.66 5.70
N LEU A 100 -3.53 -7.58 6.08
CA LEU A 100 -2.38 -7.55 5.17
C LEU A 100 -2.39 -8.76 4.22
N GLU A 101 -2.43 -9.96 4.80
CA GLU A 101 -2.41 -11.22 4.06
C GLU A 101 -3.72 -11.47 3.29
N ARG A 102 -4.85 -10.92 3.75
CA ARG A 102 -6.14 -10.95 3.05
C ARG A 102 -6.18 -10.00 1.86
N MET A 103 -5.40 -8.92 1.87
CA MET A 103 -5.22 -8.08 0.68
C MET A 103 -4.34 -8.76 -0.34
N LEU A 104 -3.20 -9.30 0.10
CA LEU A 104 -2.28 -10.03 -0.76
C LEU A 104 -1.58 -11.15 0.01
N TYR A 105 -2.01 -12.40 -0.23
CA TYR A 105 -1.33 -13.57 0.31
C TYR A 105 -0.09 -13.89 -0.53
N TRP A 106 1.05 -13.33 -0.15
CA TRP A 106 2.31 -13.44 -0.89
C TRP A 106 3.52 -13.61 0.04
N PRO A 107 4.51 -14.46 -0.31
CA PRO A 107 4.56 -15.32 -1.49
C PRO A 107 3.79 -16.64 -1.31
N ASP A 108 2.98 -17.02 -2.31
CA ASP A 108 2.30 -18.33 -2.33
C ASP A 108 3.18 -19.43 -2.96
N ARG A 109 4.31 -19.74 -2.31
CA ARG A 109 5.32 -20.66 -2.84
C ARG A 109 4.80 -22.06 -3.22
N LYS A 110 3.70 -22.51 -2.62
CA LYS A 110 3.11 -23.83 -2.84
C LYS A 110 1.83 -23.79 -3.69
N GLY A 111 1.43 -22.59 -4.13
CA GLY A 111 0.19 -22.35 -4.88
C GLY A 111 -1.06 -22.74 -4.09
N ILE A 112 -1.05 -22.65 -2.76
CA ILE A 112 -2.16 -23.10 -1.91
C ILE A 112 -3.38 -22.20 -2.14
N GLY A 113 -3.16 -20.88 -2.19
CA GLY A 113 -4.23 -19.91 -2.44
C GLY A 113 -4.85 -20.12 -3.80
N LEU A 114 -4.01 -20.19 -4.84
CA LEU A 114 -4.47 -20.43 -6.21
C LEU A 114 -5.26 -21.74 -6.34
N LYS A 115 -4.77 -22.85 -5.76
CA LYS A 115 -5.49 -24.13 -5.77
C LYS A 115 -6.85 -24.05 -5.08
N GLN A 116 -6.96 -23.30 -3.99
CA GLN A 116 -8.23 -23.10 -3.29
C GLN A 116 -9.22 -22.28 -4.12
N VAL A 117 -8.75 -21.21 -4.79
CA VAL A 117 -9.58 -20.40 -5.70
C VAL A 117 -10.09 -21.25 -6.87
N GLN A 118 -9.20 -22.00 -7.51
CA GLN A 118 -9.55 -22.92 -8.60
C GLN A 118 -10.58 -23.97 -8.16
N ALA A 119 -10.41 -24.56 -6.98
CA ALA A 119 -11.36 -25.52 -6.42
C ALA A 119 -12.72 -24.90 -6.13
N ALA A 120 -12.76 -23.68 -5.56
CA ALA A 120 -14.01 -22.97 -5.29
C ALA A 120 -14.78 -22.64 -6.58
N LEU A 121 -14.08 -22.20 -7.63
CA LEU A 121 -14.67 -21.92 -8.95
C LEU A 121 -15.18 -23.21 -9.61
N ALA A 122 -14.38 -24.28 -9.63
CA ALA A 122 -14.77 -25.57 -10.20
C ALA A 122 -15.98 -26.18 -9.49
N GLY A 123 -16.02 -26.05 -8.15
CA GLY A 123 -17.14 -26.51 -7.32
C GLY A 123 -18.34 -25.57 -7.30
N LYS A 124 -18.26 -24.38 -7.91
CA LYS A 124 -19.27 -23.31 -7.84
C LYS A 124 -19.71 -23.02 -6.40
N ASP A 125 -18.75 -22.95 -5.49
CA ASP A 125 -19.01 -22.79 -4.05
C ASP A 125 -19.74 -21.46 -3.77
N PRO A 126 -21.04 -21.48 -3.38
CA PRO A 126 -21.82 -20.27 -3.16
C PRO A 126 -21.34 -19.49 -1.94
N THR A 127 -20.63 -20.15 -1.01
CA THR A 127 -20.10 -19.50 0.18
C THR A 127 -18.85 -18.67 -0.15
N ALA A 128 -18.30 -18.79 -1.37
CA ALA A 128 -17.20 -17.96 -1.86
C ALA A 128 -17.68 -16.67 -2.57
N THR A 129 -18.99 -16.50 -2.80
CA THR A 129 -19.56 -15.32 -3.47
C THR A 129 -20.26 -14.35 -2.51
N ASP A 130 -20.45 -14.74 -1.24
CA ASP A 130 -20.92 -13.89 -0.15
C ASP A 130 -19.72 -13.32 0.62
N PRO A 131 -19.53 -11.98 0.67
CA PRO A 131 -18.42 -11.37 1.40
C PRO A 131 -18.34 -11.77 2.89
N ALA A 132 -19.48 -11.98 3.55
CA ALA A 132 -19.50 -12.37 4.96
C ALA A 132 -18.97 -13.79 5.16
N GLN A 133 -19.33 -14.71 4.27
CA GLN A 133 -18.88 -16.10 4.33
C GLN A 133 -17.45 -16.26 3.80
N LEU A 134 -17.09 -15.48 2.78
CA LEU A 134 -15.73 -15.44 2.23
C LEU A 134 -14.71 -15.01 3.31
N ALA A 135 -15.07 -14.10 4.21
CA ALA A 135 -14.22 -13.66 5.30
C ALA A 135 -13.78 -14.80 6.25
N ASP A 136 -14.64 -15.81 6.42
CA ASP A 136 -14.39 -17.01 7.24
C ASP A 136 -13.60 -18.10 6.51
N LYS A 137 -13.43 -17.97 5.19
CA LYS A 137 -12.59 -18.89 4.42
C LYS A 137 -11.10 -18.58 4.61
N SER A 138 -10.27 -19.45 4.03
CA SER A 138 -8.81 -19.29 4.01
C SER A 138 -8.40 -17.88 3.60
N VAL A 139 -7.45 -17.29 4.33
CA VAL A 139 -6.85 -16.00 3.95
C VAL A 139 -6.26 -16.06 2.54
N ALA A 140 -5.69 -17.21 2.18
CA ALA A 140 -5.02 -17.41 0.89
C ALA A 140 -5.97 -17.44 -0.32
N MET A 141 -7.29 -17.59 -0.11
CA MET A 141 -8.28 -17.58 -1.20
C MET A 141 -9.00 -16.24 -1.36
N GLN A 142 -8.49 -15.19 -0.70
CA GLN A 142 -9.03 -13.84 -0.73
C GLN A 142 -8.05 -12.87 -1.39
N GLY A 143 -8.50 -11.64 -1.62
CA GLY A 143 -7.63 -10.54 -2.03
C GLY A 143 -7.24 -10.54 -3.50
N LEU A 144 -6.15 -9.82 -3.79
CA LEU A 144 -5.73 -9.47 -5.14
C LEU A 144 -5.34 -10.69 -5.98
N GLY A 145 -4.61 -11.66 -5.40
CA GLY A 145 -4.23 -12.88 -6.14
C GLY A 145 -5.42 -13.77 -6.51
N ALA A 146 -6.47 -13.80 -5.68
CA ALA A 146 -7.69 -14.52 -6.03
C ALA A 146 -8.45 -13.82 -7.18
N LEU A 147 -8.58 -12.49 -7.11
CA LEU A 147 -9.26 -11.71 -8.14
C LEU A 147 -8.49 -11.68 -9.47
N GLU A 148 -7.16 -11.69 -9.43
CA GLU A 148 -6.33 -11.85 -10.63
C GLU A 148 -6.72 -13.10 -11.41
N PHE A 149 -6.80 -14.26 -10.73
CA PHE A 149 -7.19 -15.50 -11.38
C PHE A 149 -8.63 -15.45 -11.91
N VAL A 150 -9.56 -14.78 -11.23
CA VAL A 150 -10.93 -14.59 -11.73
C VAL A 150 -10.97 -13.76 -13.03
N LEU A 151 -10.07 -12.79 -13.19
CA LEU A 151 -10.05 -11.87 -14.34
C LEU A 151 -9.20 -12.35 -15.52
N TYR A 152 -8.19 -13.19 -15.26
CA TYR A 152 -7.18 -13.59 -16.25
C TYR A 152 -6.98 -15.10 -16.41
N GLY A 153 -7.54 -15.92 -15.51
CA GLY A 153 -7.37 -17.37 -15.46
C GLY A 153 -8.30 -18.17 -16.36
#